data_AF-A0A5C7WD81-F1
#
_entry.id   AF-A0A5C7WD81-F1
#
_cell.length_a   1.000
_cell.length_b   1.000
_cell.length_c   1.000
_cell.angle_alpha   90.00
_cell.angle_beta   90.00
_cell.angle_gamma   90.00
#
_symmetry.space_group_name_H-M   'P 1'
#
loop_
_entity.id
_entity.type
_entity.pdbx_description
1 polymer ?
#
loop_
_entity_poly.entity_id
_entity_poly.type
_entity_poly.pdbx_seq_one_letter_code
_entity_poly.pdbx_strand_id
1 'polypeptide(L)'
;MELARIESQSKLLREYFSAVFTERKENFERSYFLLEQGLAKGDDRQIETALTMIVTLVKESPIKQAAEAMQQIKERQDGKIIDL
;
A
#
# COMPACT_ATOMS: atom_id res chain seq x y z
N MET A 1 6.27 -0.46 30.48
CA MET A 1 6.71 0.96 30.52
C MET A 1 6.31 1.63 29.21
N GLU A 2 5.88 2.87 29.26
CA GLU A 2 5.37 3.62 28.10
C GLU A 2 6.41 3.74 26.96
N LEU A 3 7.69 3.87 27.29
CA LEU A 3 8.78 3.93 26.32
C LEU A 3 8.87 2.66 25.44
N ALA A 4 8.81 1.47 26.05
CA ALA A 4 8.85 0.21 25.31
C ALA A 4 7.63 0.05 24.37
N ARG A 5 6.48 0.61 24.75
CA ARG A 5 5.27 0.65 23.89
C ARG A 5 5.50 1.56 22.69
N ILE A 6 6.06 2.75 22.90
CA ILE A 6 6.39 3.71 21.84
C ILE A 6 7.40 3.10 20.86
N GLU A 7 8.45 2.46 21.37
CA GLU A 7 9.46 1.78 20.54
C GLU A 7 8.84 0.68 19.67
N SER A 8 7.97 -0.15 20.24
CA SER A 8 7.28 -1.20 19.49
C SER A 8 6.39 -0.64 18.38
N GLN A 9 5.64 0.44 18.66
CA GLN A 9 4.78 1.09 17.66
C GLN A 9 5.60 1.75 16.55
N SER A 10 6.71 2.40 16.90
CA SER A 10 7.63 3.00 15.94
C SER A 10 8.23 1.96 15.01
N LYS A 11 8.67 0.81 15.55
CA LYS A 11 9.20 -0.31 14.76
C LYS A 11 8.16 -0.85 13.79
N LEU A 12 6.93 -1.10 14.26
CA LEU A 12 5.83 -1.60 13.42
C LEU A 12 5.53 -0.65 12.25
N LEU A 13 5.43 0.65 12.52
CA LEU A 13 5.20 1.65 11.48
C LEU A 13 6.33 1.67 10.45
N ARG A 14 7.58 1.62 10.91
CA ARG A 14 8.74 1.59 10.02
C ARG A 14 8.74 0.36 9.11
N GLU A 15 8.46 -0.81 9.67
CA GLU A 15 8.39 -2.06 8.91
C GLU A 15 7.23 -2.04 7.91
N TYR A 16 6.05 -1.58 8.33
CA TYR A 16 4.90 -1.44 7.46
C TYR A 16 5.19 -0.52 6.27
N PHE A 17 5.70 0.70 6.51
CA PHE A 17 5.99 1.62 5.42
C PHE A 17 7.09 1.06 4.51
N SER A 18 8.14 0.46 5.08
CA SER A 18 9.21 -0.14 4.27
C SER A 18 8.68 -1.24 3.35
N ALA A 19 7.80 -2.11 3.84
CA ALA A 19 7.21 -3.18 3.05
C ALA A 19 6.29 -2.63 1.96
N VAL A 20 5.34 -1.77 2.34
CA VAL A 20 4.32 -1.25 1.41
C VAL A 20 4.92 -0.40 0.30
N PHE A 21 5.90 0.46 0.60
CA PHE A 21 6.54 1.26 -0.45
C PHE A 21 7.42 0.41 -1.37
N THR A 22 8.04 -0.66 -0.86
CA THR A 22 8.80 -1.61 -1.68
C THR A 22 7.89 -2.36 -2.65
N GLU A 23 6.82 -2.99 -2.14
CA GLU A 23 5.85 -3.72 -2.96
C GLU A 23 5.21 -2.80 -4.00
N ARG A 24 4.85 -1.58 -3.60
CA ARG A 24 4.25 -0.60 -4.51
C ARG A 24 5.20 -0.20 -5.63
N LYS A 25 6.49 -0.01 -5.34
CA LYS A 25 7.51 0.22 -6.37
C LYS A 25 7.54 -0.95 -7.35
N GLU A 26 7.64 -2.18 -6.85
CA GLU A 26 7.66 -3.39 -7.69
C GLU A 26 6.41 -3.53 -8.57
N ASN A 27 5.24 -3.14 -8.06
CA ASN A 27 3.99 -3.14 -8.82
C ASN A 27 3.99 -2.08 -9.94
N PHE A 28 4.54 -0.89 -9.70
CA PHE A 28 4.74 0.10 -10.76
C PHE A 28 5.71 -0.41 -11.83
N GLU A 29 6.89 -0.91 -11.44
CA GLU A 29 7.87 -1.46 -12.37
C GLU A 29 7.28 -2.56 -13.25
N ARG A 30 6.51 -3.50 -12.66
CA ARG A 30 5.79 -4.54 -13.41
C ARG A 30 4.77 -3.96 -14.39
N SER A 31 4.02 -2.94 -13.98
CA SER A 31 3.00 -2.31 -14.83
C SER A 31 3.64 -1.58 -16.01
N TYR A 32 4.75 -0.86 -15.79
CA TYR A 32 5.49 -0.20 -16.87
C TYR A 32 6.15 -1.21 -17.82
N PHE A 33 6.71 -2.30 -17.30
CA PHE A 33 7.24 -3.38 -18.13
C PHE A 33 6.17 -3.99 -19.05
N LEU A 34 4.93 -4.18 -18.56
CA LEU A 34 3.81 -4.63 -19.37
C LEU A 34 3.42 -3.61 -20.44
N LEU A 35 3.44 -2.31 -20.09
CA LEU A 35 3.17 -1.22 -21.02
C LEU A 35 4.20 -1.21 -22.16
N GLU A 36 5.49 -1.26 -21.85
CA GLU A 36 6.58 -1.30 -22.83
C GLU A 36 6.44 -2.48 -23.79
N GLN A 37 6.13 -3.67 -23.26
CA GLN A 37 5.88 -4.84 -24.09
C GLN A 37 4.65 -4.69 -25.01
N GLY A 38 3.56 -4.10 -24.50
CA GLY A 38 2.38 -3.84 -25.30
C GLY A 38 2.67 -2.87 -26.44
N LEU A 39 3.39 -1.78 -26.15
CA LEU A 39 3.85 -0.81 -27.13
C LEU A 39 4.75 -1.43 -28.20
N ALA A 40 5.71 -2.27 -27.80
CA ALA A 40 6.63 -2.92 -28.74
C ALA A 40 5.92 -3.90 -29.69
N LYS A 41 4.79 -4.49 -29.27
CA LYS A 41 4.02 -5.48 -30.04
C LYS A 41 2.82 -4.89 -30.79
N GLY A 42 2.47 -3.63 -30.53
CA GLY A 42 1.20 -3.05 -31.00
C GLY A 42 -0.02 -3.76 -30.40
N ASP A 43 0.10 -4.27 -29.17
CA ASP A 43 -0.99 -4.97 -28.46
C ASP A 43 -1.78 -3.97 -27.61
N ASP A 44 -2.83 -3.40 -28.20
CA ASP A 44 -3.71 -2.42 -27.56
C ASP A 44 -4.34 -2.93 -26.26
N ARG A 45 -4.65 -4.23 -26.16
CA ARG A 45 -5.24 -4.82 -24.95
C ARG A 45 -4.23 -4.85 -23.81
N GLN A 46 -2.99 -5.21 -24.11
CA GLN A 46 -1.92 -5.21 -23.13
C GLN A 46 -1.61 -3.77 -22.65
N ILE A 47 -1.62 -2.80 -23.57
CA ILE A 47 -1.46 -1.37 -23.25
C ILE A 47 -2.56 -0.90 -22.30
N GLU A 48 -3.83 -1.15 -22.64
CA GLU A 48 -4.98 -0.75 -21.81
C GLU A 48 -4.92 -1.38 -20.41
N THR A 49 -4.55 -2.67 -20.35
CA THR A 49 -4.39 -3.39 -19.09
C THR A 49 -3.31 -2.75 -18.22
N ALA A 50 -2.13 -2.47 -18.78
CA ALA A 50 -1.04 -1.84 -18.07
C ALA A 50 -1.40 -0.44 -17.56
N LEU A 51 -2.06 0.37 -18.38
CA LEU A 51 -2.53 1.70 -17.98
C LEU A 51 -3.57 1.63 -16.85
N THR A 52 -4.48 0.67 -16.91
CA THR A 52 -5.47 0.43 -15.85
C THR A 52 -4.79 0.07 -14.53
N MET A 53 -3.75 -0.77 -14.56
CA MET A 53 -2.96 -1.12 -13.38
C MET A 53 -2.26 0.10 -12.77
N ILE A 54 -1.60 0.93 -13.61
CA ILE A 54 -0.92 2.15 -13.17
C ILE A 54 -1.92 3.10 -12.50
N VAL A 55 -3.07 3.36 -13.14
CA VAL A 55 -4.10 4.26 -12.60
C VAL A 55 -4.67 3.70 -11.29
N THR A 56 -4.87 2.39 -11.19
CA THR A 56 -5.37 1.75 -9.98
C THR A 56 -4.38 1.92 -8.82
N LEU A 57 -3.09 1.65 -9.07
CA LEU A 57 -2.04 1.87 -8.07
C LEU A 57 -2.04 3.32 -7.61
N VAL A 58 -2.08 4.30 -8.51
CA VAL A 58 -2.12 5.73 -8.17
C VAL A 58 -3.31 6.11 -7.28
N LYS A 59 -4.49 5.51 -7.51
CA LYS A 59 -5.70 5.77 -6.70
C LYS A 59 -5.59 5.24 -5.27
N GLU A 60 -4.76 4.24 -5.03
CA GLU A 60 -4.50 3.72 -3.69
C GLU A 60 -3.51 4.62 -2.94
N SER A 61 -3.86 4.99 -1.71
CA SER A 61 -2.98 5.75 -0.81
C SER A 61 -2.51 4.88 0.36
N PRO A 62 -1.25 4.37 0.32
CA PRO A 62 -0.64 3.67 1.45
C PRO A 62 -0.71 4.44 2.77
N ILE A 63 -0.58 5.78 2.70
CA ILE A 63 -0.62 6.64 3.89
C ILE A 63 -2.03 6.64 4.51
N LYS A 64 -3.07 6.69 3.67
CA LYS A 64 -4.45 6.62 4.15
C LYS A 64 -4.75 5.27 4.81
N GLN A 65 -4.32 4.17 4.18
CA GLN A 65 -4.47 2.83 4.73
C GLN A 65 -3.71 2.66 6.06
N ALA A 66 -2.48 3.18 6.15
CA ALA A 66 -1.70 3.19 7.38
C ALA A 66 -2.42 3.94 8.51
N ALA A 67 -2.98 5.12 8.21
CA ALA A 67 -3.71 5.93 9.19
C ALA A 67 -4.97 5.22 9.69
N GLU A 68 -5.73 4.58 8.80
CA GLU A 68 -6.92 3.79 9.15
C GLU A 68 -6.56 2.58 10.03
N ALA A 69 -5.50 1.84 9.69
CA ALA A 69 -5.01 0.72 10.50
C ALA A 69 -4.55 1.17 11.90
N MET A 70 -3.84 2.29 11.98
CA MET A 70 -3.39 2.87 13.26
C MET A 70 -4.56 3.33 14.12
N GLN A 71 -5.59 3.91 13.51
CA GLN A 71 -6.82 4.32 14.21
C GLN A 71 -7.54 3.09 14.81
N GLN A 72 -7.67 2.01 14.04
CA GLN A 72 -8.29 0.76 14.53
C GLN A 72 -7.50 0.13 15.69
N ILE A 73 -6.17 0.19 15.65
CA ILE A 73 -5.32 -0.29 16.76
C ILE A 73 -5.58 0.54 18.02
N LYS A 74 -5.70 1.86 17.89
CA LYS A 74 -6.00 2.76 19.01
C LYS A 74 -7.38 2.48 19.61
N GLU A 75 -8.41 2.35 18.77
CA GLU A 75 -9.79 2.10 19.22
C GLU A 75 -9.96 0.77 19.97
N ARG A 76 -9.26 -0.29 19.52
CA ARG A 76 -9.22 -1.59 20.21
C ARG A 76 -8.52 -1.51 21.57
N GLN A 77 -7.54 -0.60 21.73
CA GLN A 77 -6.83 -0.38 23.00
C GLN A 77 -7.64 0.47 23.99
N ASP A 78 -8.47 1.39 23.48
CA ASP A 78 -9.34 2.27 24.28
C ASP A 78 -10.66 1.59 24.72
N GLY A 79 -10.83 0.28 24.48
CA GLY A 79 -12.00 -0.49 24.94
C GLY A 79 -13.29 -0.21 24.17
N LYS A 80 -13.24 0.53 23.05
CA LYS A 80 -14.37 0.63 22.12
C LYS A 80 -14.40 -0.60 21.22
N ILE A 81 -14.86 -1.71 21.79
CA ILE A 81 -15.38 -2.82 20.99
C ILE A 81 -16.67 -2.28 20.37
N ILE A 82 -16.63 -1.92 19.09
CA ILE A 82 -17.86 -1.83 18.31
C ILE A 82 -18.27 -3.27 18.08
N ASP A 83 -19.10 -3.80 18.98
CA ASP A 83 -19.86 -5.02 18.71
C ASP A 83 -20.71 -4.75 17.46
N LEU A 84 -20.53 -5.59 16.45
CA LEU A 84 -21.39 -5.68 15.27
C LEU A 84 -22.62 -6.53 15.58
#